data_AF-A0A645C8K3-F1
#
_entry.id   AF-A0A645C8K3-F1
#
_cell.length_a   1.000
_cell.length_b   1.000
_cell.length_c   1.000
_cell.angle_alpha   90.00
_cell.angle_beta   90.00
_cell.angle_gamma   90.00
#
_symmetry.space_group_name_H-M   'P 1'
#
loop_
_entity.id
_entity.type
_entity.pdbx_description
1 polymer ?
#
loop_
_entity_poly.entity_id
_entity_poly.type
_entity_poly.pdbx_seq_one_letter_code
_entity_poly.pdbx_strand_id
1 'polypeptide(L)'
;MTRGMHEIVRIGTKLGGRQETFYGLTGMGDLIVTCTSMHSRNRRAGILIGQGKTMEEASKEVGMVVEGIEATKAFYELKEREGIVMPITDALYKVLFENKNANDAVQELMSREMKDEHSFIEV
;
A
#
# COMPACT_ATOMS: atom_id res chain seq x y z
N MET A 1 -3.35 6.91 3.83
CA MET A 1 -1.92 7.29 4.00
C MET A 1 -1.40 6.89 5.36
N THR A 2 -1.95 7.37 6.48
CA THR A 2 -1.49 7.04 7.86
C THR A 2 -1.38 5.54 8.11
N ARG A 3 -2.47 4.78 7.91
CA ARG A 3 -2.46 3.30 8.02
C ARG A 3 -1.43 2.62 7.12
N GLY A 4 -1.19 3.16 5.91
CA GLY A 4 -0.17 2.64 5.00
C GLY A 4 1.25 2.91 5.51
N MET A 5 1.48 4.06 6.14
CA MET A 5 2.76 4.35 6.80
C MET A 5 3.05 3.35 7.92
N HIS A 6 2.04 2.99 8.72
CA HIS A 6 2.21 1.98 9.76
C HIS A 6 2.63 0.62 9.20
N GLU A 7 2.13 0.21 8.02
CA GLU A 7 2.57 -1.02 7.35
C GLU A 7 4.04 -0.93 6.90
N ILE A 8 4.44 0.18 6.28
CA ILE A 8 5.82 0.42 5.83
C ILE A 8 6.78 0.36 7.03
N VAL A 9 6.44 1.05 8.12
CA VAL A 9 7.23 1.06 9.35
C VAL A 9 7.31 -0.34 9.95
N ARG A 10 6.19 -1.08 10.02
CA ARG A 10 6.12 -2.41 10.62
C ARG A 10 7.02 -3.41 9.89
N ILE A 11 6.94 -3.47 8.57
CA ILE A 11 7.80 -4.40 7.79
C ILE A 11 9.26 -3.95 7.81
N GLY A 12 9.50 -2.64 7.69
CA GLY A 12 10.84 -2.10 7.68
C GLY A 12 11.60 -2.31 8.99
N THR A 13 10.93 -2.12 10.13
CA THR A 13 11.50 -2.38 11.46
C THR A 13 11.71 -3.87 11.73
N LYS A 14 10.78 -4.74 11.28
CA LYS A 14 10.96 -6.20 11.33
C LYS A 14 12.22 -6.66 10.59
N LEU A 15 12.59 -5.97 9.50
CA LEU A 15 13.81 -6.22 8.71
C LEU A 15 15.07 -5.53 9.27
N GLY A 16 15.00 -4.92 10.47
CA GLY A 16 16.13 -4.27 11.12
C GLY A 16 16.30 -2.79 10.79
N GLY A 17 15.35 -2.18 10.08
CA GLY A 17 15.31 -0.74 9.81
C GLY A 17 15.01 0.08 11.06
N ARG A 18 15.55 1.30 11.13
CA ARG A 18 15.27 2.24 12.23
C ARG A 18 13.99 3.02 11.97
N GLN A 19 13.08 3.03 12.95
CA GLN A 19 11.74 3.63 12.83
C GLN A 19 11.79 5.09 12.35
N GLU A 20 12.74 5.88 12.85
CA GLU A 20 12.89 7.31 12.55
C GLU A 20 13.18 7.56 11.05
N THR A 21 13.78 6.58 10.36
CA THR A 21 14.11 6.67 8.93
C THR A 21 12.84 6.76 8.08
N PHE A 22 11.79 6.03 8.46
CA PHE A 22 10.53 6.02 7.72
C PHE A 22 9.77 7.33 7.90
N TYR A 23 9.85 7.96 9.07
CA TYR A 23 9.20 9.24 9.33
C TYR A 23 9.93 10.45 8.73
N GLY A 24 11.14 10.25 8.18
CA GLY A 24 11.90 11.28 7.47
C GLY A 24 11.42 11.56 6.04
N LEU A 25 12.16 12.41 5.31
CA LEU A 25 11.83 12.82 3.94
C LEU A 25 11.72 11.64 2.95
N THR A 26 12.59 10.64 3.11
CA THR A 26 12.64 9.47 2.22
C THR A 26 11.47 8.50 2.42
N GLY A 27 10.73 8.58 3.54
CA GLY A 27 9.54 7.77 3.77
C GLY A 27 8.27 8.61 3.77
N MET A 28 8.08 9.45 4.79
CA MET A 28 6.85 10.26 4.92
C MET A 28 6.76 11.32 3.83
N GLY A 29 7.85 12.00 3.54
CA GLY A 29 7.90 13.04 2.50
C GLY A 29 7.54 12.46 1.13
N ASP A 30 8.21 11.38 0.74
CA ASP A 30 7.98 10.70 -0.54
C ASP A 30 6.56 10.11 -0.63
N LEU A 31 6.04 9.54 0.46
CA LEU A 31 4.67 9.04 0.53
C LEU A 31 3.65 10.15 0.31
N ILE A 32 3.82 11.30 0.96
CA ILE A 32 2.90 12.44 0.81
C ILE A 32 2.89 12.94 -0.63
N VAL A 33 4.05 13.22 -1.24
CA VAL A 33 4.10 13.74 -2.60
C VAL A 33 3.54 12.72 -3.61
N THR A 34 3.85 11.44 -3.44
CA THR A 34 3.37 10.37 -4.32
C THR A 34 1.85 10.18 -4.21
N CYS A 35 1.27 10.27 -3.02
CA CYS A 35 -0.18 10.11 -2.82
C CYS A 35 -1.01 11.35 -3.18
N THR A 36 -0.41 12.54 -3.19
CA THR A 36 -1.14 13.81 -3.40
C THR A 36 -0.93 14.44 -4.78
N SER A 37 0.13 14.08 -5.50
CA SER A 37 0.44 14.63 -6.82
C SER A 37 -0.29 13.90 -7.95
N MET A 38 -0.89 14.63 -8.90
CA MET A 38 -1.43 14.04 -10.13
C MET A 38 -0.33 13.63 -11.13
N HIS A 39 0.92 14.05 -10.91
CA HIS A 39 2.06 13.57 -11.70
C HIS A 39 2.52 12.15 -11.28
N SER A 40 2.06 11.66 -10.13
CA SER A 40 2.35 10.30 -9.67
C SER A 40 1.65 9.26 -10.54
N ARG A 41 2.45 8.42 -11.20
CA ARG A 41 1.94 7.31 -12.03
C ARG A 41 1.15 6.30 -11.20
N ASN A 42 1.63 5.98 -9.99
CA ASN A 42 0.92 5.11 -9.04
C ASN A 42 -0.44 5.68 -8.67
N ARG A 43 -0.51 6.98 -8.36
CA ARG A 43 -1.77 7.62 -7.99
C ARG A 43 -2.76 7.60 -9.15
N ARG A 44 -2.31 7.94 -10.36
CA ARG A 44 -3.17 7.90 -11.56
C ARG A 44 -3.68 6.47 -11.82
N ALA A 45 -2.81 5.46 -11.75
CA ALA A 45 -3.23 4.06 -11.89
C ALA A 45 -4.25 3.67 -10.82
N GLY A 46 -4.02 4.04 -9.55
CA GLY A 46 -4.97 3.78 -8.47
C GLY A 46 -6.34 4.44 -8.67
N ILE A 47 -6.38 5.66 -9.21
CA ILE A 47 -7.65 6.33 -9.56
C ILE A 47 -8.41 5.55 -10.64
N LEU A 48 -7.71 5.12 -11.70
CA LEU A 48 -8.31 4.35 -12.79
C LEU A 48 -8.85 3.00 -12.33
N ILE A 49 -8.09 2.30 -11.48
CA ILE A 49 -8.51 1.03 -10.88
C ILE A 49 -9.72 1.25 -9.96
N GLY A 50 -9.72 2.32 -9.17
CA GLY A 50 -10.87 2.71 -8.35
C GLY A 50 -12.12 3.05 -9.18
N GLN A 51 -11.96 3.45 -10.44
CA GLN A 51 -13.06 3.66 -11.39
C GLN A 51 -13.53 2.38 -12.08
N GLY A 52 -12.95 1.22 -11.73
CA GLY A 52 -13.34 -0.10 -12.24
C GLY A 52 -12.50 -0.60 -13.41
N LYS A 53 -11.43 0.09 -13.80
CA LYS A 53 -10.49 -0.44 -14.80
C LYS A 53 -9.65 -1.57 -14.21
N THR A 54 -9.30 -2.52 -15.07
CA THR A 54 -8.31 -3.55 -14.75
C THR A 54 -6.91 -2.94 -14.60
N MET A 55 -6.02 -3.70 -13.98
CA MET A 55 -4.61 -3.33 -13.83
C MET A 55 -3.92 -3.08 -15.18
N GLU A 56 -4.24 -3.91 -16.18
CA GLU A 56 -3.72 -3.84 -17.54
C GLU A 56 -4.20 -2.58 -18.27
N GLU A 57 -5.50 -2.28 -18.17
CA GLU A 57 -6.09 -1.06 -18.75
C GLU A 57 -5.51 0.20 -18.11
N ALA A 58 -5.42 0.22 -16.77
CA ALA A 58 -4.85 1.34 -16.04
C ALA A 58 -3.38 1.58 -16.42
N SER A 59 -2.58 0.53 -16.51
CA SER A 59 -1.17 0.62 -16.90
C SER A 59 -1.00 1.12 -18.33
N LYS A 60 -1.82 0.61 -19.26
CA LYS A 60 -1.84 1.05 -20.66
C LYS A 60 -2.17 2.53 -20.79
N GLU A 61 -3.16 3.02 -20.03
CA GLU A 61 -3.60 4.41 -20.08
C GLU A 61 -2.62 5.38 -19.42
N VAL A 62 -1.98 4.95 -18.32
CA VAL A 62 -0.88 5.70 -17.72
C VAL A 62 0.30 5.81 -18.69
N GLY A 63 0.49 4.83 -19.57
CA GLY A 63 1.49 4.84 -20.64
C GLY A 63 2.93 4.69 -20.17
N MET A 64 3.11 4.28 -18.91
CA MET A 64 4.41 4.12 -18.25
C MET A 64 4.33 2.98 -17.25
N VAL A 65 5.47 2.38 -16.92
CA VAL A 65 5.56 1.39 -15.83
C VAL A 65 5.05 2.02 -14.52
N VAL A 66 4.17 1.31 -13.83
CA VAL A 66 3.59 1.68 -12.53
C VAL A 66 4.25 0.80 -11.47
N GLU A 67 5.30 1.32 -10.83
CA GLU A 67 6.12 0.56 -9.87
C GLU A 67 5.32 0.03 -8.68
N GLY A 68 4.22 0.70 -8.29
CA GLY A 68 3.37 0.28 -7.18
C GLY A 68 2.68 -1.07 -7.39
N ILE A 69 2.45 -1.47 -8.64
CA ILE A 69 1.88 -2.78 -8.97
C ILE A 69 2.87 -3.90 -8.60
N GLU A 70 4.08 -3.82 -9.15
CA GLU A 70 5.13 -4.80 -8.89
C GLU A 70 5.56 -4.80 -7.42
N ALA A 71 5.67 -3.61 -6.82
CA ALA A 71 5.97 -3.47 -5.40
C ALA A 71 4.90 -4.15 -4.53
N THR A 72 3.61 -4.04 -4.86
CA THR A 72 2.54 -4.70 -4.10
C THR A 72 2.74 -6.22 -4.06
N LYS A 73 3.06 -6.83 -5.21
CA LYS A 73 3.33 -8.28 -5.26
C LYS A 73 4.52 -8.67 -4.38
N ALA A 74 5.63 -7.94 -4.52
CA ALA A 74 6.83 -8.21 -3.73
C ALA A 74 6.60 -8.05 -2.22
N PHE A 75 5.89 -7.00 -1.79
CA PHE A 75 5.58 -6.77 -0.38
C PHE A 75 4.57 -7.77 0.17
N TYR A 76 3.61 -8.24 -0.64
CA TYR A 76 2.69 -9.32 -0.25
C TYR A 76 3.45 -10.62 0.00
N GLU A 77 4.34 -11.03 -0.90
CA GLU A 77 5.16 -12.23 -0.73
C GLU A 77 6.13 -12.09 0.47
N LEU A 78 6.67 -10.90 0.68
CA LEU A 78 7.56 -10.62 1.81
C LEU A 78 6.82 -10.67 3.14
N LYS A 79 5.65 -10.06 3.25
CA LYS A 79 4.89 -10.06 4.52
C LYS A 79 4.37 -11.46 4.87
N GLU A 80 4.05 -12.30 3.88
CA GLU A 80 3.74 -13.72 4.12
C GLU A 80 4.94 -14.48 4.69
N ARG A 81 6.14 -14.29 4.11
CA ARG A 81 7.37 -14.93 4.57
C ARG A 81 7.76 -14.53 5.99
N GLU A 82 7.58 -13.25 6.32
CA GLU A 82 7.93 -12.69 7.62
C GLU A 82 6.80 -12.84 8.67
N GLY A 83 5.64 -13.36 8.27
CA GLY A 83 4.47 -13.54 9.15
C GLY A 83 3.89 -12.22 9.66
N ILE A 84 3.96 -11.15 8.86
CA ILE A 84 3.51 -9.80 9.24
C ILE A 84 2.12 -9.51 8.69
N VAL A 85 1.23 -9.02 9.54
CA VAL A 85 -0.10 -8.55 9.13
C VAL A 85 0.02 -7.19 8.44
N MET A 86 -0.37 -7.11 7.16
CA MET A 86 -0.36 -5.87 6.35
C MET A 86 -1.67 -5.73 5.56
N PRO A 87 -2.75 -5.24 6.19
CA PRO A 87 -4.11 -5.25 5.63
C PRO A 87 -4.28 -4.52 4.30
N ILE A 88 -3.65 -3.36 4.14
CA ILE A 88 -3.70 -2.55 2.92
C ILE A 88 -2.96 -3.30 1.82
N THR A 89 -1.79 -3.84 2.13
CA THR A 89 -1.03 -4.70 1.19
C THR A 89 -1.86 -5.92 0.76
N ASP A 90 -2.57 -6.58 1.68
CA ASP A 90 -3.51 -7.66 1.35
C ASP A 90 -4.61 -7.22 0.39
N ALA A 91 -5.26 -6.09 0.71
CA ALA A 91 -6.36 -5.57 -0.10
C ALA A 91 -5.87 -5.19 -1.51
N LEU A 92 -4.71 -4.52 -1.60
CA LEU A 92 -4.11 -4.16 -2.89
C LEU A 92 -3.76 -5.41 -3.70
N TYR A 93 -3.18 -6.44 -3.08
CA TYR A 93 -2.86 -7.69 -3.77
C TYR A 93 -4.10 -8.34 -4.37
N LYS A 94 -5.18 -8.43 -3.58
CA LYS A 94 -6.45 -9.01 -4.05
C LYS A 94 -7.06 -8.22 -5.21
N VAL A 95 -7.01 -6.89 -5.15
CA VAL A 95 -7.53 -6.03 -6.23
C VAL A 95 -6.69 -6.19 -7.50
N LEU A 96 -5.36 -6.19 -7.39
CA LEU A 96 -4.45 -6.20 -8.53
C LEU A 96 -4.27 -7.58 -9.16
N PHE A 97 -4.28 -8.65 -8.36
CA PHE A 97 -3.88 -9.99 -8.81
C PHE A 97 -4.96 -11.07 -8.66
N GLU A 98 -6.03 -10.81 -7.88
CA GLU A 98 -7.14 -11.74 -7.69
C GLU A 98 -8.48 -11.22 -8.24
N ASN A 99 -8.44 -10.14 -9.03
CA ASN A 99 -9.62 -9.50 -9.64
C ASN A 99 -10.70 -9.08 -8.61
N LYS A 100 -10.31 -8.79 -7.37
CA LYS A 100 -11.24 -8.28 -6.38
C LYS A 100 -11.71 -6.88 -6.75
N ASN A 101 -13.01 -6.61 -6.59
CA ASN A 101 -13.53 -5.26 -6.78
C ASN A 101 -12.92 -4.27 -5.76
N ALA A 102 -12.47 -3.12 -6.25
CA ALA A 102 -11.82 -2.10 -5.42
C ALA A 102 -12.75 -1.52 -4.33
N ASN A 103 -14.04 -1.34 -4.62
CA ASN A 103 -15.00 -0.84 -3.63
C ASN A 103 -15.18 -1.86 -2.50
N ASP A 104 -15.34 -3.14 -2.84
CA ASP A 104 -15.48 -4.20 -1.85
C ASP A 104 -14.24 -4.32 -0.96
N ALA A 105 -13.04 -4.22 -1.56
CA ALA A 105 -11.78 -4.21 -0.81
C ALA A 105 -11.68 -3.03 0.17
N VAL A 106 -12.13 -1.84 -0.24
CA VAL A 106 -12.19 -0.66 0.64
C VAL A 106 -13.22 -0.87 1.75
N GLN A 107 -14.41 -1.38 1.46
CA GLN A 107 -15.44 -1.66 2.46
C GLN A 107 -14.92 -2.65 3.53
N GLU A 108 -14.26 -3.72 3.12
CA GLU A 108 -13.62 -4.65 4.05
C GLU A 108 -12.56 -3.97 4.92
N LEU A 109 -11.70 -3.14 4.33
CA LEU A 109 -10.67 -2.39 5.06
C LEU A 109 -11.24 -1.42 6.10
N MET A 110 -12.43 -0.87 5.83
CA MET A 110 -13.13 0.07 6.70
C MET A 110 -13.99 -0.63 7.76
N SER A 111 -14.48 -1.83 7.47
CA SER A 111 -15.29 -2.65 8.39
C SER A 111 -14.49 -3.44 9.43
N ARG A 112 -13.16 -3.55 9.26
CA ARG A 112 -12.30 -4.20 10.25
C ARG A 112 -12.41 -3.49 11.59
N GLU A 113 -12.52 -4.28 12.66
CA GLU A 113 -12.43 -3.78 14.03
C GLU A 113 -11.17 -2.92 14.18
N MET A 114 -11.35 -1.73 14.74
CA MET A 114 -10.26 -0.82 15.08
C MET A 114 -9.34 -1.52 16.07
N LYS A 115 -8.21 -2.03 15.59
CA LYS A 115 -7.07 -2.33 16.47
C LYS A 115 -6.33 -1.03 16.75
N ASP A 116 -5.96 -0.83 18.01
CA ASP A 116 -5.27 0.35 18.49
C ASP A 116 -4.01 0.65 17.64
N GLU A 117 -3.91 1.88 17.13
CA GLU A 117 -2.76 2.34 16.33
C GLU A 117 -1.47 2.44 17.17
N HIS A 118 -1.60 2.50 18.51
CA HIS A 118 -0.50 2.61 19.47
C HIS A 118 -0.09 1.29 20.14
N SER A 119 -0.72 0.16 19.78
CA SER A 119 -0.40 -1.17 20.34
C SER A 119 1.04 -1.68 20.07
N PHE A 120 1.87 -0.88 19.39
CA PHE A 120 3.27 -1.18 19.08
C PHE A 120 4.27 -0.41 19.93
N ILE A 121 3.82 0.39 20.90
CA ILE A 121 4.70 1.00 21.91
C ILE A 121 4.73 0.09 23.14
N GLU A 122 5.31 -1.11 23.00
CA GLU A 122 5.78 -1.86 24.17
C GLU A 122 7.20 -2.35 23.92
N VAL A 123 8.09 -1.79 24.74
CA VAL A 123 9.50 -2.11 25.06
C VAL A 123 10.57 -1.71 24.05
#